data_AF-A0AA36MCT2-F1
#
_entry.id   AF-A0AA36MCT2-F1
#
_cell.length_a   1.000
_cell.length_b   1.000
_cell.length_c   1.000
_cell.angle_alpha   90.00
_cell.angle_beta   90.00
_cell.angle_gamma   90.00
#
_symmetry.space_group_name_H-M   'P 1'
#
loop_
_entity.id
_entity.type
_entity.pdbx_description
1 polymer ?
#
loop_
_entity_poly.entity_id
_entity_poly.type
_entity_poly.pdbx_seq_one_letter_code
_entity_poly.pdbx_strand_id
1 'polypeptide(L)'
;MTTELRRRQIASATEGENGKGDKTSLTAEVSVATKKRRSSTSNTEKILFKIPVILFYAFWFTFGILVLRKTQNAIAAVRYVKRHGHTVAQEIIENSREFDDLIQMLDEEFTRPPAFLLLNQYALNMTYNFLCNTASLPGVHERLIFVTLDTVARDELKRNWPDIRQFHWPTPSLYKPFSFAEGPYQTIYLLRANLAVALLRKGKSFWMMQQDTFWRKNLFELGFEDNTSYDAIFDQLGVDEKSMRTNWVNGANFFIRANNDTIKFFERLSDKLAHWYTPDMGVMIHQCHTWSRPRCAYFPYELAHSWEWMYSEQKNPPYIMQLDCETDGGSKLMQLGKFGFQFIDSNGTCDHEKVRLARERMEAGKIEVRRTFPSKSAGSENLSRPYTPTAIDSKHFEIPIKIYDDGKLTKYVKQWKIGDKVEWRGPYPESIAWMKEGSSNLLLIAGGTGIAPFVRIVDEVLEDDGTEIRIRLLYCVRSCKDILFEEQLVEWSSQWNISVAICGSALEGKLPYLFERVDKRFDEEVFLEQFAAISKAKPGNVTVSVCGSKTMEKDVVNFATKAGVESSRVIRFPG
;
A
#
# COMPACT_ATOMS: atom_id res chain seq x y z
N MET A 1 -8.92 -35.35 -49.15
CA MET A 1 -8.76 -35.24 -50.61
C MET A 1 -8.00 -33.94 -50.88
N THR A 2 -6.67 -34.00 -50.89
CA THR A 2 -5.81 -34.10 -52.11
C THR A 2 -6.02 -32.92 -53.05
N THR A 3 -5.08 -31.96 -53.04
CA THR A 3 -4.07 -31.70 -54.11
C THR A 3 -4.73 -31.08 -55.35
N GLU A 4 -4.27 -30.04 -56.03
CA GLU A 4 -2.92 -29.62 -56.42
C GLU A 4 -3.06 -28.40 -57.36
N LEU A 5 -1.92 -27.87 -57.83
CA LEU A 5 -1.68 -27.15 -59.11
C LEU A 5 -1.77 -25.60 -59.13
N ARG A 6 -0.61 -24.94 -59.32
CA ARG A 6 -0.11 -24.59 -60.68
C ARG A 6 1.25 -23.87 -60.70
N ARG A 7 2.17 -24.47 -61.49
CA ARG A 7 3.05 -23.92 -62.56
C ARG A 7 4.18 -22.93 -62.20
N ARG A 8 5.45 -23.30 -62.48
CA ARG A 8 6.28 -23.14 -63.74
C ARG A 8 6.57 -21.67 -64.04
N GLN A 9 7.80 -21.20 -64.29
CA GLN A 9 8.82 -21.58 -65.32
C GLN A 9 10.09 -20.67 -65.04
N ILE A 10 11.35 -20.96 -65.38
CA ILE A 10 12.05 -20.77 -66.69
C ILE A 10 13.51 -21.29 -66.54
N ALA A 11 14.10 -21.77 -67.64
CA ALA A 11 15.40 -22.44 -67.81
C ALA A 11 16.52 -21.55 -68.41
N SER A 12 17.78 -22.04 -68.38
CA SER A 12 18.91 -21.87 -69.36
C SER A 12 20.27 -21.98 -68.62
N ALA A 13 21.04 -23.08 -68.65
CA ALA A 13 21.94 -23.60 -69.70
C ALA A 13 23.30 -22.87 -69.84
N THR A 14 24.43 -23.57 -69.55
CA THR A 14 25.64 -23.73 -70.40
C THR A 14 26.68 -24.65 -69.75
N GLU A 15 27.19 -25.60 -70.54
CA GLU A 15 28.33 -26.51 -70.32
C GLU A 15 29.68 -25.89 -70.75
N GLY A 16 30.83 -26.50 -70.38
CA GLY A 16 32.06 -26.40 -71.18
C GLY A 16 33.43 -26.46 -70.46
N GLU A 17 33.99 -27.68 -70.35
CA GLU A 17 35.39 -28.15 -70.56
C GLU A 17 36.70 -27.50 -70.02
N ASN A 18 37.52 -28.42 -69.42
CA ASN A 18 38.97 -28.72 -69.56
C ASN A 18 40.10 -27.72 -69.22
N GLY A 19 41.07 -28.21 -68.40
CA GLY A 19 42.45 -27.69 -68.30
C GLY A 19 43.33 -28.38 -67.25
N LYS A 20 44.46 -28.96 -67.68
CA LYS A 20 45.45 -29.82 -66.97
C LYS A 20 46.54 -29.06 -66.19
N GLY A 21 47.17 -29.77 -65.24
CA GLY A 21 48.59 -29.65 -64.82
C GLY A 21 48.79 -29.18 -63.37
N ASP A 22 49.77 -29.59 -62.57
CA ASP A 22 50.81 -30.64 -62.62
C ASP A 22 51.32 -30.84 -61.16
N LYS A 23 52.10 -31.90 -60.95
CA LYS A 23 52.66 -32.50 -59.73
C LYS A 23 53.38 -31.59 -58.71
N THR A 24 53.35 -32.01 -57.44
CA THR A 24 54.51 -32.41 -56.57
C THR A 24 53.99 -32.71 -55.14
N SER A 25 53.86 -33.98 -54.72
CA SER A 25 54.78 -34.80 -53.90
C SER A 25 55.17 -34.25 -52.52
N LEU A 26 54.75 -34.97 -51.46
CA LEU A 26 55.55 -35.42 -50.28
C LEU A 26 54.57 -36.08 -49.27
N THR A 27 54.44 -37.42 -49.33
CA THR A 27 54.92 -38.42 -48.32
C THR A 27 54.18 -38.41 -46.98
N ALA A 28 53.37 -39.45 -46.73
CA ALA A 28 53.55 -40.50 -45.69
C ALA A 28 52.78 -40.14 -44.40
N GLU A 29 52.01 -40.96 -43.68
CA GLU A 29 51.79 -42.42 -43.52
C GLU A 29 50.39 -42.56 -42.83
N VAL A 30 49.51 -43.51 -43.22
CA VAL A 30 49.14 -44.76 -42.49
C VAL A 30 48.57 -44.51 -41.06
N SER A 31 47.40 -44.97 -40.58
CA SER A 31 46.34 -45.90 -41.02
C SER A 31 45.05 -45.75 -40.15
N VAL A 32 43.92 -45.95 -40.81
CA VAL A 32 42.68 -46.68 -40.42
C VAL A 32 42.15 -46.62 -38.97
N ALA A 33 40.94 -46.06 -38.81
CA ALA A 33 39.86 -46.69 -38.04
C ALA A 33 38.48 -46.09 -38.39
N THR A 34 37.68 -46.82 -39.17
CA THR A 34 36.26 -46.55 -39.39
C THR A 34 35.49 -46.75 -38.08
N LYS A 35 34.88 -45.70 -37.52
CA LYS A 35 33.90 -45.85 -36.42
C LYS A 35 32.74 -44.86 -36.56
N LYS A 36 31.56 -45.42 -36.88
CA LYS A 36 30.18 -44.94 -36.66
C LYS A 36 30.05 -43.49 -36.14
N ARG A 37 29.66 -42.57 -37.02
CA ARG A 37 29.18 -41.23 -36.66
C ARG A 37 27.77 -41.34 -36.08
N ARG A 38 27.66 -41.49 -34.75
CA ARG A 38 26.43 -41.23 -33.98
C ARG A 38 26.42 -39.74 -33.63
N SER A 39 25.39 -39.01 -34.03
CA SER A 39 25.21 -37.59 -33.78
C SER A 39 25.15 -37.30 -32.27
N SER A 40 26.16 -36.63 -31.72
CA SER A 40 26.08 -36.05 -30.38
C SER A 40 25.48 -34.64 -30.48
N THR A 41 24.16 -34.53 -30.38
CA THR A 41 23.51 -33.27 -29.98
C THR A 41 24.07 -32.87 -28.62
N SER A 42 24.68 -31.69 -28.57
CA SER A 42 25.30 -31.11 -27.38
C SER A 42 24.33 -31.04 -26.21
N ASN A 43 24.78 -31.38 -24.99
CA ASN A 43 24.00 -31.26 -23.75
C ASN A 43 23.43 -29.85 -23.54
N THR A 44 24.06 -28.82 -24.14
CA THR A 44 23.67 -27.42 -24.02
C THR A 44 22.34 -27.12 -24.73
N GLU A 45 22.08 -27.71 -25.90
CA GLU A 45 20.81 -27.54 -26.63
C GLU A 45 19.63 -28.21 -25.90
N LYS A 46 19.89 -29.34 -25.22
CA LYS A 46 18.88 -30.03 -24.39
C LYS A 46 18.50 -29.27 -23.12
N ILE A 47 19.41 -28.45 -22.59
CA ILE A 47 19.17 -27.63 -21.39
C ILE A 47 18.36 -26.38 -21.78
N LEU A 48 18.70 -25.72 -22.89
CA LEU A 48 17.98 -24.54 -23.39
C LEU A 48 16.49 -24.82 -23.68
N PHE A 49 16.16 -26.00 -24.21
CA PHE A 49 14.78 -26.39 -24.46
C PHE A 49 13.97 -26.67 -23.17
N LYS A 50 14.64 -26.95 -22.05
CA LYS A 50 13.99 -27.24 -20.74
C LYS A 50 13.74 -25.98 -19.91
N ILE A 51 14.39 -24.85 -20.20
CA ILE A 51 14.21 -23.60 -19.45
C ILE A 51 12.77 -23.10 -19.46
N PRO A 52 12.04 -23.05 -20.61
CA PRO A 52 10.64 -22.61 -20.63
C PRO A 52 9.73 -23.51 -19.80
N VAL A 53 10.01 -24.83 -19.81
CA VAL A 53 9.27 -25.83 -19.03
C VAL A 53 9.51 -25.63 -17.54
N ILE A 54 10.76 -25.41 -17.13
CA ILE A 54 11.12 -25.12 -15.73
C ILE A 54 10.47 -23.81 -15.26
N LEU A 55 10.52 -22.77 -16.08
CA LEU A 55 9.87 -21.48 -15.78
C LEU A 55 8.35 -21.62 -15.67
N PHE A 56 7.72 -22.42 -16.52
CA PHE A 56 6.29 -22.73 -16.43
C PHE A 56 5.96 -23.44 -15.11
N TYR A 57 6.71 -24.49 -14.75
CA TYR A 57 6.50 -25.17 -13.46
C TYR A 57 6.80 -24.27 -12.26
N ALA A 58 7.83 -23.43 -12.31
CA ALA A 58 8.14 -22.47 -11.26
C ALA A 58 7.04 -21.40 -11.10
N PHE A 59 6.47 -20.92 -12.21
CA PHE A 59 5.32 -20.02 -12.20
C PHE A 59 4.10 -20.69 -11.54
N TRP A 60 3.74 -21.90 -11.95
CA TRP A 60 2.59 -22.60 -11.35
C TRP A 60 2.83 -23.02 -9.91
N PHE A 61 4.07 -23.33 -9.54
CA PHE A 61 4.46 -23.59 -8.15
C PHE A 61 4.30 -22.35 -7.27
N THR A 62 4.82 -21.20 -7.72
CA THR A 62 4.68 -19.91 -7.00
C THR A 62 3.21 -19.45 -6.95
N PHE A 63 2.48 -19.57 -8.06
CA PHE A 63 1.03 -19.33 -8.10
C PHE A 63 0.29 -20.25 -7.13
N GLY A 64 0.63 -21.55 -7.09
CA GLY A 64 0.10 -22.52 -6.15
C GLY A 64 0.34 -22.11 -4.69
N ILE A 65 1.54 -21.66 -4.34
CA ILE A 65 1.85 -21.12 -3.01
C ILE A 65 0.98 -19.90 -2.68
N LEU A 66 0.80 -18.98 -3.64
CA LEU A 66 -0.05 -17.79 -3.43
C LEU A 66 -1.52 -18.16 -3.22
N VAL A 67 -2.05 -19.10 -4.00
CA VAL A 67 -3.41 -19.63 -3.84
C VAL A 67 -3.55 -20.32 -2.49
N LEU A 68 -2.59 -21.16 -2.09
CA LEU A 68 -2.59 -21.81 -0.79
C LEU A 68 -2.56 -20.80 0.35
N ARG A 69 -1.71 -19.77 0.27
CA ARG A 69 -1.64 -18.69 1.27
C ARG A 69 -2.96 -17.93 1.38
N LYS A 70 -3.57 -17.56 0.25
CA LYS A 70 -4.86 -16.85 0.23
C LYS A 70 -5.99 -17.72 0.79
N THR A 71 -5.97 -19.02 0.45
CA THR A 71 -6.91 -20.01 0.97
C THR A 71 -6.75 -20.20 2.48
N GLN A 72 -5.51 -20.29 2.97
CA GLN A 72 -5.22 -20.39 4.40
C GLN A 72 -5.74 -19.17 5.16
N ASN A 73 -5.52 -17.95 4.64
CA ASN A 73 -6.04 -16.72 5.26
C ASN A 73 -7.57 -16.70 5.29
N ALA A 74 -8.22 -17.06 4.18
CA ALA A 74 -9.68 -17.15 4.10
C ALA A 74 -10.24 -18.16 5.12
N ILE A 75 -9.63 -19.34 5.22
CA ILE A 75 -10.04 -20.37 6.18
C ILE A 75 -9.81 -19.88 7.62
N ALA A 76 -8.69 -19.22 7.90
CA ALA A 76 -8.41 -18.67 9.23
C ALA A 76 -9.44 -17.62 9.64
N ALA A 77 -9.83 -16.73 8.72
CA ALA A 77 -10.84 -15.72 8.93
C ALA A 77 -12.23 -16.34 9.21
N VAL A 78 -12.67 -17.29 8.38
CA VAL A 78 -13.97 -17.98 8.60
C VAL A 78 -13.95 -18.78 9.91
N ARG A 79 -12.84 -19.45 10.26
CA ARG A 79 -12.72 -20.12 11.56
C ARG A 79 -12.83 -19.15 12.73
N TYR A 80 -12.25 -17.96 12.60
CA TYR A 80 -12.36 -16.91 13.61
C TYR A 80 -13.81 -16.46 13.79
N VAL A 81 -14.52 -16.19 12.69
CA VAL A 81 -15.96 -15.85 12.70
C VAL A 81 -16.79 -16.98 13.29
N LYS A 82 -16.54 -18.24 12.95
CA LYS A 82 -17.26 -19.37 13.56
C LYS A 82 -17.04 -19.48 15.07
N ARG A 83 -15.83 -19.15 15.55
CA ARG A 83 -15.50 -19.20 16.98
C ARG A 83 -16.14 -18.04 17.76
N HIS A 84 -16.14 -16.83 17.19
CA HIS A 84 -16.55 -15.61 17.90
C HIS A 84 -17.91 -15.05 17.45
N GLY A 85 -18.50 -15.58 16.39
CA GLY A 85 -19.71 -15.06 15.75
C GLY A 85 -20.95 -15.08 16.64
N HIS A 86 -20.98 -15.97 17.65
CA HIS A 86 -22.02 -15.95 18.66
C HIS A 86 -22.10 -14.60 19.40
N THR A 87 -20.98 -13.91 19.63
CA THR A 87 -20.99 -12.59 20.31
C THR A 87 -21.64 -11.47 19.50
N VAL A 88 -21.84 -11.69 18.20
CA VAL A 88 -22.42 -10.70 17.28
C VAL A 88 -23.63 -11.26 16.53
N ALA A 89 -24.20 -12.36 17.01
CA ALA A 89 -25.33 -13.02 16.35
C ALA A 89 -26.60 -12.16 16.44
N GLN A 90 -27.37 -12.15 15.36
CA GLN A 90 -28.63 -11.40 15.27
C GLN A 90 -29.61 -11.76 16.41
N GLU A 91 -29.75 -13.04 16.75
CA GLU A 91 -30.62 -13.48 17.86
C GLU A 91 -30.19 -12.93 19.22
N ILE A 92 -28.89 -12.74 19.44
CA ILE A 92 -28.37 -12.21 20.71
C ILE A 92 -28.58 -10.69 20.76
N ILE A 93 -28.40 -9.99 19.64
CA ILE A 93 -28.68 -8.55 19.54
C ILE A 93 -30.17 -8.30 19.79
N GLU A 94 -31.07 -9.00 19.11
CA GLU A 94 -32.52 -8.78 19.20
C GLU A 94 -33.11 -9.06 20.59
N ASN A 95 -32.51 -9.97 21.36
CA ASN A 95 -32.98 -10.36 22.69
C ASN A 95 -32.22 -9.67 23.85
N SER A 96 -31.35 -8.71 23.52
CA SER A 96 -30.56 -7.99 24.52
C SER A 96 -31.31 -6.77 25.06
N ARG A 97 -31.10 -6.46 26.35
CA ARG A 97 -31.70 -5.27 26.97
C ARG A 97 -31.13 -3.99 26.36
N GLU A 98 -29.84 -4.02 26.06
CA GLU A 98 -29.12 -2.91 25.44
C GLU A 98 -29.75 -2.53 24.09
N PHE A 99 -30.18 -3.52 23.30
CA PHE A 99 -30.86 -3.26 22.04
C PHE A 99 -32.30 -2.78 22.22
N ASP A 100 -33.04 -3.29 23.21
CA ASP A 100 -34.37 -2.76 23.54
C ASP A 100 -34.28 -1.29 23.98
N ASP A 101 -33.29 -0.93 24.80
CA ASP A 101 -33.00 0.46 25.20
C ASP A 101 -32.67 1.33 23.97
N LEU A 102 -31.90 0.79 23.01
CA LEU A 102 -31.64 1.48 21.74
C LEU A 102 -32.94 1.72 20.98
N ILE A 103 -33.80 0.72 20.82
CA ILE A 103 -35.07 0.87 20.09
C ILE A 103 -35.97 1.89 20.77
N GLN A 104 -36.06 1.89 22.10
CA GLN A 104 -36.81 2.89 22.85
C GLN A 104 -36.28 4.31 22.61
N MET A 105 -34.95 4.50 22.69
CA MET A 105 -34.32 5.79 22.38
C MET A 105 -34.59 6.24 20.94
N LEU A 106 -34.59 5.33 19.97
CA LEU A 106 -34.95 5.65 18.58
C LEU A 106 -36.40 6.10 18.44
N ASP A 107 -37.32 5.51 19.20
CA ASP A 107 -38.74 5.87 19.15
C ASP A 107 -39.05 7.20 19.86
N GLU A 108 -38.33 7.51 20.93
CA GLU A 108 -38.56 8.72 21.73
C GLU A 108 -37.84 9.95 21.17
N GLU A 109 -36.59 9.79 20.70
CA GLU A 109 -35.73 10.92 20.36
C GLU A 109 -35.61 11.19 18.85
N PHE A 110 -35.81 10.19 17.99
CA PHE A 110 -35.53 10.30 16.55
C PHE A 110 -36.81 10.36 15.71
N THR A 111 -37.08 11.53 15.14
CA THR A 111 -38.18 11.70 14.16
C THR A 111 -37.83 11.20 12.75
N ARG A 112 -36.54 11.09 12.46
CA ARG A 112 -35.97 10.70 11.17
C ARG A 112 -34.90 9.62 11.36
N PRO A 113 -34.66 8.75 10.37
CA PRO A 113 -33.71 7.63 10.47
C PRO A 113 -32.32 8.01 11.02
N PRO A 114 -31.82 7.40 12.10
CA PRO A 114 -30.47 7.67 12.61
C PRO A 114 -29.37 7.16 11.67
N ALA A 115 -28.14 7.64 11.88
CA ALA A 115 -26.93 7.15 11.22
C ALA A 115 -26.00 6.43 12.19
N PHE A 116 -25.76 5.15 11.93
CA PHE A 116 -24.91 4.30 12.75
C PHE A 116 -23.47 4.28 12.24
N LEU A 117 -22.53 4.44 13.18
CA LEU A 117 -21.09 4.29 12.96
C LEU A 117 -20.50 3.35 14.01
N LEU A 118 -19.66 2.41 13.61
CA LEU A 118 -19.04 1.44 14.52
C LEU A 118 -17.60 1.87 14.84
N LEU A 119 -17.20 1.81 16.12
CA LEU A 119 -15.81 2.08 16.50
C LEU A 119 -15.31 1.23 17.67
N ASN A 120 -14.00 1.00 17.67
CA ASN A 120 -13.23 0.60 18.84
C ASN A 120 -12.24 1.71 19.23
N GLN A 121 -11.48 1.51 20.30
CA GLN A 121 -10.51 2.48 20.83
C GLN A 121 -9.48 2.95 19.78
N TYR A 122 -9.11 2.11 18.81
CA TYR A 122 -8.12 2.46 17.78
C TYR A 122 -8.68 3.35 16.67
N ALA A 123 -10.01 3.48 16.58
CA ALA A 123 -10.68 4.36 15.64
C ALA A 123 -11.09 5.71 16.26
N LEU A 124 -10.84 5.95 17.56
CA LEU A 124 -11.20 7.19 18.26
C LEU A 124 -10.64 8.44 17.57
N ASN A 125 -9.36 8.44 17.20
CA ASN A 125 -8.75 9.61 16.55
C ASN A 125 -9.39 9.93 15.19
N MET A 126 -9.84 8.90 14.46
CA MET A 126 -10.59 9.09 13.21
C MET A 126 -11.98 9.65 13.50
N THR A 127 -12.66 9.09 14.50
CA THR A 127 -13.98 9.55 14.93
C THR A 127 -13.97 11.00 15.38
N TYR A 128 -12.98 11.43 16.16
CA TYR A 128 -12.88 12.82 16.59
C TYR A 128 -12.63 13.75 15.39
N ASN A 129 -11.76 13.36 14.45
CA ASN A 129 -11.53 14.13 13.23
C ASN A 129 -12.82 14.31 12.41
N PHE A 130 -13.63 13.25 12.31
CA PHE A 130 -14.94 13.27 11.66
C PHE A 130 -15.96 14.15 12.38
N LEU A 131 -16.03 14.07 13.72
CA LEU A 131 -16.92 14.92 14.52
C LEU A 131 -16.53 16.39 14.39
N CYS A 132 -15.23 16.71 14.41
CA CYS A 132 -14.73 18.06 14.21
C CYS A 132 -15.10 18.62 12.81
N ASN A 133 -14.97 17.80 11.76
CA ASN A 133 -15.44 18.16 10.43
C ASN A 133 -16.94 18.52 10.45
N THR A 134 -17.77 17.63 10.98
CA THR A 134 -19.22 17.74 10.89
C THR A 134 -19.83 18.70 11.92
N ALA A 135 -19.08 19.19 12.91
CA ALA A 135 -19.58 20.04 14.00
C ALA A 135 -20.23 21.35 13.55
N SER A 136 -19.86 21.87 12.38
CA SER A 136 -20.45 23.09 11.81
C SER A 136 -21.66 22.84 10.91
N LEU A 137 -22.05 21.58 10.71
CA LEU A 137 -23.22 21.20 9.91
C LEU A 137 -24.40 20.95 10.87
N PRO A 138 -25.43 21.82 10.86
CA PRO A 138 -26.54 21.73 11.81
C PRO A 138 -27.34 20.45 11.57
N GLY A 139 -27.81 19.81 12.66
CA GLY A 139 -28.65 18.61 12.56
C GLY A 139 -27.90 17.32 12.25
N VAL A 140 -26.59 17.36 12.01
CA VAL A 140 -25.80 16.15 11.72
C VAL A 140 -25.58 15.34 12.99
N HIS A 141 -25.04 15.96 14.04
CA HIS A 141 -24.64 15.28 15.27
C HIS A 141 -25.82 14.68 16.05
N GLU A 142 -26.98 15.34 15.98
CA GLU A 142 -28.24 14.88 16.55
C GLU A 142 -28.78 13.61 15.87
N ARG A 143 -28.30 13.31 14.64
CA ARG A 143 -28.69 12.13 13.88
C ARG A 143 -27.71 10.97 14.03
N LEU A 144 -26.53 11.18 14.62
CA LEU A 144 -25.48 10.16 14.71
C LEU A 144 -25.62 9.28 15.95
N ILE A 145 -25.43 7.98 15.78
CA ILE A 145 -25.32 7.01 16.87
C ILE A 145 -24.04 6.21 16.69
N PHE A 146 -23.14 6.30 17.66
CA PHE A 146 -21.90 5.54 17.66
C PHE A 146 -22.04 4.23 18.42
N VAL A 147 -21.86 3.12 17.71
CA VAL A 147 -21.79 1.78 18.27
C VAL A 147 -20.38 1.56 18.81
N THR A 148 -20.22 1.68 20.13
CA THR A 148 -18.92 1.56 20.81
C THR A 148 -18.66 0.11 21.19
N LEU A 149 -17.61 -0.47 20.60
CA LEU A 149 -17.32 -1.89 20.70
C LEU A 149 -16.56 -2.26 21.97
N ASP A 150 -15.91 -1.31 22.64
CA ASP A 150 -15.15 -1.51 23.88
C ASP A 150 -15.40 -0.36 24.86
N THR A 151 -15.05 -0.58 26.14
CA THR A 151 -15.31 0.38 27.22
C THR A 151 -14.46 1.64 27.10
N VAL A 152 -13.25 1.54 26.55
CA VAL A 152 -12.36 2.71 26.37
C VAL A 152 -12.99 3.64 25.33
N ALA A 153 -13.45 3.10 24.19
CA ALA A 153 -14.14 3.88 23.17
C ALA A 153 -15.39 4.58 23.72
N ARG A 154 -16.18 3.88 24.53
CA ARG A 154 -17.37 4.44 25.21
C ARG A 154 -17.03 5.58 26.14
N ASP A 155 -16.05 5.37 27.03
CA ASP A 155 -15.73 6.32 28.09
C ASP A 155 -15.02 7.57 27.55
N GLU A 156 -14.13 7.40 26.57
CA GLU A 156 -13.44 8.50 25.89
C GLU A 156 -14.40 9.34 25.03
N LEU A 157 -15.30 8.71 24.28
CA LEU A 157 -16.29 9.43 23.47
C LEU A 157 -17.24 10.23 24.36
N LYS A 158 -17.77 9.62 25.44
CA LYS A 158 -18.64 10.29 26.40
C LYS A 158 -17.96 11.46 27.11
N ARG A 159 -16.64 11.38 27.35
CA ARG A 159 -15.88 12.45 28.00
C ARG A 159 -15.67 13.65 27.09
N ASN A 160 -15.33 13.42 25.83
CA ASN A 160 -14.93 14.47 24.89
C ASN A 160 -16.11 15.03 24.08
N TRP A 161 -17.14 14.22 23.84
CA TRP A 161 -18.33 14.56 23.05
C TRP A 161 -19.60 14.06 23.73
N PRO A 162 -20.01 14.64 24.89
CA PRO A 162 -21.09 14.13 25.72
C PRO A 162 -22.48 14.17 25.06
N ASP A 163 -22.68 15.07 24.09
CA ASP A 163 -23.95 15.25 23.39
C ASP A 163 -24.20 14.20 22.30
N ILE A 164 -23.16 13.47 21.89
CA ILE A 164 -23.25 12.43 20.86
C ILE A 164 -23.89 11.16 21.44
N ARG A 165 -24.90 10.64 20.73
CA ARG A 165 -25.57 9.40 21.14
C ARG A 165 -24.67 8.20 20.89
N GLN A 166 -24.70 7.25 21.83
CA GLN A 166 -23.89 6.05 21.77
C GLN A 166 -24.70 4.81 22.13
N PHE A 167 -24.42 3.72 21.43
CA PHE A 167 -24.90 2.38 21.72
C PHE A 167 -23.70 1.52 22.11
N HIS A 168 -23.59 1.12 23.38
CA HIS A 168 -22.45 0.32 23.83
C HIS A 168 -22.71 -1.16 23.61
N TRP A 169 -21.93 -1.78 22.72
CA TRP A 169 -22.04 -3.21 22.40
C TRP A 169 -20.67 -3.90 22.57
N PRO A 170 -20.32 -4.33 23.81
CA PRO A 170 -19.01 -4.87 24.10
C PRO A 170 -18.75 -6.13 23.26
N THR A 171 -17.76 -6.05 22.38
CA THR A 171 -17.40 -7.14 21.46
C THR A 171 -15.93 -7.53 21.64
N PRO A 172 -15.58 -8.41 22.61
CA PRO A 172 -14.19 -8.75 22.96
C PRO A 172 -13.32 -9.23 21.78
N SER A 173 -13.94 -9.84 20.76
CA SER A 173 -13.25 -10.27 19.54
C SER A 173 -12.73 -9.10 18.68
N LEU A 174 -13.20 -7.88 18.92
CA LEU A 174 -12.85 -6.66 18.17
C LEU A 174 -12.05 -5.64 18.98
N TYR A 175 -11.59 -5.99 20.19
CA TYR A 175 -10.87 -5.08 21.10
C TYR A 175 -9.44 -4.76 20.67
N LYS A 176 -8.87 -5.52 19.73
CA LYS A 176 -7.51 -5.36 19.22
C LYS A 176 -7.53 -4.62 17.88
N PRO A 177 -6.41 -3.98 17.46
CA PRO A 177 -6.34 -3.44 16.11
C PRO A 177 -6.35 -4.61 15.12
N PHE A 178 -7.06 -4.43 14.01
CA PHE A 178 -7.20 -5.45 12.98
C PHE A 178 -7.13 -4.80 11.60
N SER A 179 -6.66 -5.58 10.62
CA SER A 179 -6.44 -5.14 9.24
C SER A 179 -7.42 -5.80 8.27
N PHE A 180 -7.53 -5.21 7.08
CA PHE A 180 -8.19 -5.85 5.96
C PHE A 180 -7.62 -7.25 5.75
N ALA A 181 -8.50 -8.23 5.52
CA ALA A 181 -8.19 -9.66 5.39
C ALA A 181 -7.95 -10.48 6.66
N GLU A 182 -8.19 -9.92 7.84
CA GLU A 182 -8.14 -10.65 9.11
C GLU A 182 -9.52 -11.11 9.59
N GLY A 183 -9.55 -12.14 10.44
CA GLY A 183 -10.78 -12.67 11.04
C GLY A 183 -11.63 -11.63 11.77
N PRO A 184 -11.05 -10.76 12.62
CA PRO A 184 -11.81 -9.68 13.27
C PRO A 184 -12.46 -8.71 12.27
N TYR A 185 -11.80 -8.42 11.14
CA TYR A 185 -12.36 -7.56 10.10
C TYR A 185 -13.56 -8.21 9.39
N GLN A 186 -13.59 -9.54 9.29
CA GLN A 186 -14.78 -10.25 8.85
C GLN A 186 -15.90 -10.22 9.91
N THR A 187 -15.55 -10.33 11.19
CA THR A 187 -16.51 -10.26 12.30
C THR A 187 -17.23 -8.91 12.37
N ILE A 188 -16.55 -7.79 12.10
CA ILE A 188 -17.21 -6.47 12.07
C ILE A 188 -18.21 -6.35 10.91
N TYR A 189 -17.94 -6.96 9.75
CA TYR A 189 -18.93 -7.05 8.66
C TYR A 189 -20.16 -7.86 9.07
N LEU A 190 -19.95 -8.99 9.76
CA LEU A 190 -21.06 -9.79 10.28
C LEU A 190 -21.87 -9.02 11.33
N LEU A 191 -21.23 -8.31 12.26
CA LEU A 191 -21.90 -7.45 13.23
C LEU A 191 -22.72 -6.36 12.53
N ARG A 192 -22.15 -5.69 11.53
CA ARG A 192 -22.82 -4.66 10.73
C ARG A 192 -24.08 -5.21 10.04
N ALA A 193 -23.99 -6.39 9.43
CA ALA A 193 -25.11 -7.04 8.80
C ALA A 193 -26.19 -7.50 9.80
N ASN A 194 -25.79 -8.08 10.94
CA ASN A 194 -26.72 -8.54 11.98
C ASN A 194 -27.46 -7.39 12.67
N LEU A 195 -26.77 -6.29 12.95
CA LEU A 195 -27.38 -5.07 13.48
C LEU A 195 -28.40 -4.50 12.49
N ALA A 196 -28.07 -4.48 11.20
CA ALA A 196 -29.01 -4.07 10.16
C ALA A 196 -30.27 -4.95 10.13
N VAL A 197 -30.14 -6.28 10.19
CA VAL A 197 -31.31 -7.18 10.27
C VAL A 197 -32.17 -6.89 11.50
N ALA A 198 -31.54 -6.74 12.68
CA ALA A 198 -32.24 -6.48 13.93
C ALA A 198 -33.04 -5.16 13.89
N LEU A 199 -32.45 -4.09 13.34
CA LEU A 199 -33.12 -2.79 13.15
C LEU A 199 -34.30 -2.90 12.17
N LEU A 200 -34.09 -3.55 11.02
CA LEU A 200 -35.13 -3.67 9.99
C LEU A 200 -36.33 -4.49 10.47
N ARG A 201 -36.11 -5.54 11.27
CA ARG A 201 -37.19 -6.35 11.86
C ARG A 201 -38.00 -5.58 12.90
N LYS A 202 -37.41 -4.59 13.56
CA LYS A 202 -38.13 -3.62 14.42
C LYS A 202 -38.73 -2.45 13.62
N GLY A 203 -38.72 -2.53 12.28
CA GLY A 203 -39.28 -1.51 11.39
C GLY A 203 -38.46 -0.21 11.32
N LYS A 204 -37.21 -0.22 11.79
CA LYS A 204 -36.36 0.98 11.81
C LYS A 204 -35.57 1.10 10.51
N SER A 205 -35.83 2.17 9.77
CA SER A 205 -34.95 2.58 8.66
C SER A 205 -33.72 3.26 9.23
N PHE A 206 -32.57 3.12 8.57
CA PHE A 206 -31.30 3.63 9.11
C PHE A 206 -30.31 4.00 8.01
N TRP A 207 -29.37 4.87 8.38
CA TRP A 207 -28.13 5.09 7.67
C TRP A 207 -27.01 4.26 8.31
N MET A 208 -26.15 3.68 7.49
CA MET A 208 -24.90 3.07 7.93
C MET A 208 -23.75 3.84 7.28
N MET A 209 -22.86 4.38 8.11
CA MET A 209 -21.82 5.30 7.67
C MET A 209 -20.47 4.95 8.29
N GLN A 210 -19.40 5.46 7.69
CA GLN A 210 -18.05 5.32 8.20
C GLN A 210 -17.41 6.69 8.49
N GLN A 211 -16.60 6.74 9.54
CA GLN A 211 -15.97 7.97 10.03
C GLN A 211 -14.76 8.42 9.18
N ASP A 212 -14.26 7.60 8.26
CA ASP A 212 -13.22 7.98 7.28
C ASP A 212 -13.82 8.67 6.05
N THR A 213 -14.70 9.65 6.30
CA THR A 213 -15.37 10.45 5.28
C THR A 213 -15.20 11.94 5.56
N PHE A 214 -15.08 12.74 4.50
CA PHE A 214 -15.08 14.19 4.57
C PHE A 214 -16.41 14.75 4.09
N TRP A 215 -17.08 15.55 4.93
CA TRP A 215 -18.37 16.15 4.63
C TRP A 215 -18.24 17.64 4.32
N ARG A 216 -18.63 18.00 3.12
CA ARG A 216 -18.76 19.39 2.68
C ARG A 216 -20.13 19.97 3.02
N LYS A 217 -21.18 19.14 2.92
CA LYS A 217 -22.59 19.52 3.13
C LYS A 217 -23.35 18.44 3.89
N ASN A 218 -24.48 18.82 4.49
CA ASN A 218 -25.35 17.92 5.21
C ASN A 218 -26.13 17.02 4.22
N LEU A 219 -25.90 15.69 4.30
CA LEU A 219 -26.59 14.72 3.44
C LEU A 219 -28.06 14.53 3.83
N PHE A 220 -28.39 14.73 5.11
CA PHE A 220 -29.74 14.49 5.64
C PHE A 220 -30.77 15.50 5.13
N GLU A 221 -30.33 16.65 4.60
CA GLU A 221 -31.20 17.71 4.04
C GLU A 221 -31.60 17.45 2.58
N LEU A 222 -31.04 16.43 1.93
CA LEU A 222 -31.21 16.21 0.49
C LEU A 222 -32.46 15.38 0.11
N GLY A 223 -33.31 15.03 1.08
CA GLY A 223 -34.59 14.36 0.82
C GLY A 223 -34.47 12.91 0.34
N PHE A 224 -33.29 12.28 0.48
CA PHE A 224 -33.10 10.87 0.11
C PHE A 224 -33.99 9.90 0.90
N GLU A 225 -34.38 10.28 2.11
CA GLU A 225 -35.24 9.47 2.98
C GLU A 225 -36.71 9.49 2.52
N ASP A 226 -37.11 10.56 1.82
CA ASP A 226 -38.48 10.77 1.35
C ASP A 226 -38.71 10.14 -0.03
N ASN A 227 -37.65 9.86 -0.78
CA ASN A 227 -37.73 9.26 -2.10
C ASN A 227 -38.10 7.77 -2.01
N THR A 228 -39.25 7.40 -2.56
CA THR A 228 -39.79 6.03 -2.57
C THR A 228 -39.46 5.25 -3.86
N SER A 229 -38.65 5.81 -4.77
CA SER A 229 -38.21 5.13 -6.00
C SER A 229 -37.26 3.95 -5.73
N TYR A 230 -36.58 3.96 -4.59
CA TYR A 230 -35.68 2.91 -4.14
C TYR A 230 -35.98 2.47 -2.71
N ASP A 231 -35.48 1.29 -2.38
CA ASP A 231 -35.58 0.69 -1.05
C ASP A 231 -34.22 0.73 -0.33
N ALA A 232 -33.13 0.76 -1.08
CA ALA A 232 -31.77 0.94 -0.60
C ALA A 232 -30.99 1.86 -1.55
N ILE A 233 -30.23 2.81 -1.00
CA ILE A 233 -29.33 3.67 -1.78
C ILE A 233 -27.91 3.58 -1.24
N PHE A 234 -26.97 3.35 -2.14
CA PHE A 234 -25.57 3.11 -1.82
C PHE A 234 -24.65 4.16 -2.43
N ASP A 235 -23.54 4.38 -1.77
CA ASP A 235 -22.36 4.94 -2.40
C ASP A 235 -21.80 4.03 -3.49
N GLN A 236 -21.10 4.61 -4.46
CA GLN A 236 -20.54 3.86 -5.57
C GLN A 236 -19.06 4.12 -5.79
N LEU A 237 -18.39 3.09 -6.31
CA LEU A 237 -17.02 3.15 -6.79
C LEU A 237 -16.96 3.73 -8.21
N GLY A 238 -15.76 4.12 -8.64
CA GLY A 238 -15.53 4.68 -9.97
C GLY A 238 -15.35 6.19 -9.94
N VAL A 239 -15.05 6.74 -11.12
CA VAL A 239 -14.71 8.15 -11.33
C VAL A 239 -15.82 8.87 -12.10
N ASP A 240 -16.50 8.15 -12.98
CA ASP A 240 -17.57 8.65 -13.83
C ASP A 240 -18.50 7.49 -14.21
N GLU A 241 -19.62 7.82 -14.86
CA GLU A 241 -20.61 6.84 -15.33
C GLU A 241 -20.03 5.82 -16.32
N LYS A 242 -18.91 6.13 -16.98
CA LYS A 242 -18.25 5.25 -17.96
C LYS A 242 -17.33 4.23 -17.30
N SER A 243 -17.13 4.30 -15.99
CA SER A 243 -16.27 3.37 -15.27
C SER A 243 -16.83 1.94 -15.32
N MET A 244 -15.95 0.94 -15.41
CA MET A 244 -16.37 -0.47 -15.28
C MET A 244 -16.94 -0.78 -13.88
N ARG A 245 -16.65 0.09 -12.90
CA ARG A 245 -17.12 0.00 -11.51
C ARG A 245 -18.32 0.89 -11.20
N THR A 246 -18.91 1.54 -12.21
CA THR A 246 -20.18 2.28 -12.02
C THR A 246 -21.23 1.32 -11.45
N ASN A 247 -22.06 1.81 -10.51
CA ASN A 247 -23.04 1.00 -9.78
C ASN A 247 -22.44 -0.12 -8.90
N TRP A 248 -21.14 -0.11 -8.62
CA TRP A 248 -20.57 -1.01 -7.61
C TRP A 248 -20.60 -0.33 -6.24
N VAL A 249 -21.32 -0.94 -5.30
CA VAL A 249 -21.39 -0.49 -3.91
C VAL A 249 -19.98 -0.33 -3.33
N ASN A 250 -19.65 0.85 -2.82
CA ASN A 250 -18.43 1.04 -2.03
C ASN A 250 -18.64 0.49 -0.61
N GLY A 251 -19.83 0.72 -0.03
CA GLY A 251 -20.25 0.13 1.23
C GLY A 251 -19.77 0.92 2.45
N ALA A 252 -19.38 2.18 2.26
CA ALA A 252 -18.97 3.10 3.30
C ALA A 252 -20.14 3.96 3.81
N ASN A 253 -21.02 4.43 2.92
CA ASN A 253 -22.21 5.20 3.28
C ASN A 253 -23.44 4.73 2.50
N PHE A 254 -24.48 4.29 3.20
CA PHE A 254 -25.72 3.87 2.56
C PHE A 254 -26.95 4.06 3.46
N PHE A 255 -28.12 4.22 2.84
CA PHE A 255 -29.42 4.31 3.51
C PHE A 255 -30.29 3.12 3.13
N ILE A 256 -30.89 2.49 4.14
CA ILE A 256 -31.79 1.35 3.97
C ILE A 256 -33.16 1.68 4.57
N ARG A 257 -34.20 1.52 3.76
CA ARG A 257 -35.59 1.65 4.18
C ARG A 257 -36.08 0.33 4.76
N ALA A 258 -36.73 0.37 5.92
CA ALA A 258 -37.33 -0.82 6.51
C ALA A 258 -38.51 -1.35 5.67
N ASN A 259 -38.32 -2.53 5.09
CA ASN A 259 -39.36 -3.33 4.45
C ASN A 259 -38.95 -4.82 4.38
N ASN A 260 -39.88 -5.68 3.97
CA ASN A 260 -39.66 -7.12 3.89
C ASN A 260 -38.55 -7.52 2.90
N ASP A 261 -38.35 -6.76 1.83
CA ASP A 261 -37.33 -7.07 0.82
C ASP A 261 -35.92 -6.76 1.36
N THR A 262 -35.76 -5.62 2.05
CA THR A 262 -34.50 -5.24 2.70
C THR A 262 -34.14 -6.16 3.86
N ILE A 263 -35.13 -6.68 4.60
CA ILE A 263 -34.89 -7.68 5.65
C ILE A 263 -34.23 -8.91 5.03
N LYS A 264 -34.84 -9.49 3.99
CA LYS A 264 -34.30 -10.67 3.28
C LYS A 264 -32.92 -10.41 2.69
N PHE A 265 -32.69 -9.20 2.17
CA PHE A 265 -31.39 -8.80 1.62
C PHE A 265 -30.27 -8.85 2.66
N PHE A 266 -30.51 -8.32 3.86
CA PHE A 266 -29.53 -8.30 4.93
C PHE A 266 -29.43 -9.66 5.67
N GLU A 267 -30.51 -10.43 5.75
CA GLU A 267 -30.45 -11.81 6.26
C GLU A 267 -29.54 -12.68 5.40
N ARG A 268 -29.67 -12.59 4.08
CA ARG A 268 -28.80 -13.34 3.17
C ARG A 268 -27.36 -12.83 3.17
N LEU A 269 -27.17 -11.52 3.34
CA LEU A 269 -25.86 -10.93 3.55
C LEU A 269 -25.17 -11.51 4.79
N SER A 270 -25.86 -11.49 5.94
CA SER A 270 -25.37 -12.03 7.20
C SER A 270 -25.00 -13.51 7.09
N ASP A 271 -25.89 -14.34 6.53
CA ASP A 271 -25.65 -15.77 6.37
C ASP A 271 -24.41 -16.05 5.51
N LYS A 272 -24.21 -15.28 4.42
CA LYS A 272 -23.00 -15.38 3.60
C LYS A 272 -21.75 -15.00 4.38
N LEU A 273 -21.78 -13.89 5.13
CA LEU A 273 -20.62 -13.41 5.89
C LEU A 273 -20.22 -14.35 7.03
N ALA A 274 -21.19 -15.09 7.60
CA ALA A 274 -20.94 -16.10 8.63
C ALA A 274 -20.20 -17.35 8.09
N HIS A 275 -20.37 -17.67 6.81
CA HIS A 275 -19.87 -18.91 6.20
C HIS A 275 -18.73 -18.71 5.19
N TRP A 276 -18.64 -17.53 4.57
CA TRP A 276 -17.74 -17.23 3.48
C TRP A 276 -16.83 -16.04 3.80
N TYR A 277 -15.56 -16.16 3.42
CA TYR A 277 -14.62 -15.05 3.48
C TYR A 277 -14.88 -14.10 2.31
N THR A 278 -15.61 -13.03 2.57
CA THR A 278 -15.94 -11.98 1.60
C THR A 278 -16.24 -10.68 2.32
N PRO A 279 -15.84 -9.51 1.79
CA PRO A 279 -16.36 -8.25 2.30
C PRO A 279 -17.86 -8.15 2.02
N ASP A 280 -18.58 -7.41 2.87
CA ASP A 280 -20.02 -7.24 2.74
C ASP A 280 -20.42 -6.45 1.48
N MET A 281 -19.64 -5.43 1.10
CA MET A 281 -19.80 -4.71 -0.17
C MET A 281 -19.84 -5.65 -1.37
N GLY A 282 -19.00 -6.69 -1.40
CA GLY A 282 -18.95 -7.66 -2.51
C GLY A 282 -20.25 -8.47 -2.62
N VAL A 283 -20.85 -8.80 -1.48
CA VAL A 283 -22.15 -9.47 -1.45
C VAL A 283 -23.28 -8.51 -1.82
N MET A 284 -23.24 -7.27 -1.33
CA MET A 284 -24.23 -6.23 -1.67
C MET A 284 -24.21 -5.90 -3.16
N ILE A 285 -23.03 -5.75 -3.77
CA ILE A 285 -22.85 -5.59 -5.23
C ILE A 285 -23.56 -6.72 -5.97
N HIS A 286 -23.23 -7.96 -5.63
CA HIS A 286 -23.82 -9.12 -6.28
C HIS A 286 -25.34 -9.13 -6.12
N GLN A 287 -25.87 -8.92 -4.92
CA GLN A 287 -27.32 -8.96 -4.67
C GLN A 287 -28.05 -7.85 -5.42
N CYS A 288 -27.55 -6.60 -5.41
CA CYS A 288 -28.18 -5.50 -6.16
C CYS A 288 -28.20 -5.71 -7.68
N HIS A 289 -27.22 -6.42 -8.25
CA HIS A 289 -27.19 -6.72 -9.68
C HIS A 289 -28.02 -7.94 -10.08
N THR A 290 -28.20 -8.90 -9.17
CA THR A 290 -28.83 -10.19 -9.48
C THR A 290 -30.26 -10.30 -8.97
N TRP A 291 -30.65 -9.50 -7.98
CA TRP A 291 -31.98 -9.51 -7.39
C TRP A 291 -32.81 -8.38 -7.95
N SER A 292 -34.10 -8.61 -8.15
CA SER A 292 -35.05 -7.56 -8.56
C SER A 292 -35.53 -6.69 -7.39
N ARG A 293 -35.44 -7.21 -6.16
CA ARG A 293 -35.81 -6.55 -4.91
C ARG A 293 -34.78 -6.86 -3.82
N PRO A 294 -34.45 -5.91 -2.92
CA PRO A 294 -34.90 -4.52 -2.87
C PRO A 294 -34.42 -3.70 -4.07
N ARG A 295 -35.11 -2.61 -4.39
CA ARG A 295 -34.67 -1.68 -5.45
C ARG A 295 -33.45 -0.92 -4.96
N CYS A 296 -32.28 -1.27 -5.50
CA CYS A 296 -31.02 -0.58 -5.22
C CYS A 296 -30.85 0.64 -6.12
N ALA A 297 -30.47 1.77 -5.53
CA ALA A 297 -30.04 2.98 -6.21
C ALA A 297 -28.62 3.36 -5.77
N TYR A 298 -28.00 4.28 -6.49
CA TYR A 298 -26.64 4.73 -6.25
C TYR A 298 -26.57 6.26 -6.19
N PHE A 299 -25.74 6.80 -5.29
CA PHE A 299 -25.52 8.24 -5.20
C PHE A 299 -24.83 8.75 -6.48
N PRO A 300 -25.31 9.87 -7.05
CA PRO A 300 -24.58 10.59 -8.08
C PRO A 300 -23.17 10.96 -7.60
N TYR A 301 -22.20 10.98 -8.53
CA TYR A 301 -20.80 11.27 -8.23
C TYR A 301 -20.59 12.70 -7.70
N GLU A 302 -21.52 13.63 -7.98
CA GLU A 302 -21.53 15.00 -7.44
C GLU A 302 -21.97 15.06 -5.96
N LEU A 303 -22.52 13.96 -5.42
CA LEU A 303 -23.01 13.90 -4.05
C LEU A 303 -22.10 13.01 -3.20
N ALA A 304 -21.80 11.79 -3.64
CA ALA A 304 -20.86 10.91 -2.94
C ALA A 304 -19.82 10.38 -3.92
N HIS A 305 -18.55 10.52 -3.57
CA HIS A 305 -17.45 10.04 -4.39
C HIS A 305 -16.34 9.41 -3.54
N SER A 306 -15.69 8.39 -4.10
CA SER A 306 -14.44 7.84 -3.56
C SER A 306 -13.29 8.87 -3.60
N TRP A 307 -12.22 8.61 -2.86
CA TRP A 307 -10.98 9.40 -2.83
C TRP A 307 -10.39 9.64 -4.22
N GLU A 308 -10.75 8.79 -5.19
CA GLU A 308 -10.42 8.91 -6.61
C GLU A 308 -10.79 10.28 -7.21
N TRP A 309 -11.79 10.99 -6.66
CA TRP A 309 -12.14 12.35 -7.11
C TRP A 309 -10.96 13.32 -6.99
N MET A 310 -10.18 13.23 -5.90
CA MET A 310 -9.03 14.12 -5.70
C MET A 310 -7.97 13.94 -6.80
N TYR A 311 -7.92 12.76 -7.42
CA TYR A 311 -6.98 12.41 -8.48
C TYR A 311 -7.54 12.71 -9.88
N SER A 312 -8.83 13.06 -9.99
CA SER A 312 -9.51 13.44 -11.23
C SER A 312 -9.21 14.90 -11.63
N GLU A 313 -10.00 15.45 -12.57
CA GLU A 313 -10.00 16.88 -12.89
C GLU A 313 -10.57 17.77 -11.77
N GLN A 314 -11.04 17.17 -10.66
CA GLN A 314 -11.63 17.86 -9.50
C GLN A 314 -12.79 18.81 -9.87
N LYS A 315 -13.52 18.49 -10.94
CA LYS A 315 -14.76 19.17 -11.32
C LYS A 315 -15.92 18.63 -10.47
N ASN A 316 -16.92 19.46 -10.23
CA ASN A 316 -18.14 19.14 -9.47
C ASN A 316 -17.84 18.47 -8.11
N PRO A 317 -17.34 19.23 -7.12
CA PRO A 317 -16.90 18.67 -5.86
C PRO A 317 -18.02 17.94 -5.11
N PRO A 318 -17.79 16.70 -4.68
CA PRO A 318 -18.82 15.91 -4.03
C PRO A 318 -19.23 16.51 -2.68
N TYR A 319 -20.43 16.16 -2.21
CA TYR A 319 -20.92 16.60 -0.90
C TYR A 319 -20.25 15.79 0.21
N ILE A 320 -20.03 14.50 -0.04
CA ILE A 320 -19.28 13.59 0.80
C ILE A 320 -18.20 12.93 -0.03
N MET A 321 -16.99 12.92 0.51
CA MET A 321 -15.86 12.19 -0.06
C MET A 321 -15.41 11.09 0.87
N GLN A 322 -15.32 9.87 0.36
CA GLN A 322 -14.81 8.71 1.09
C GLN A 322 -13.31 8.63 0.99
N LEU A 323 -12.64 8.40 2.11
CA LEU A 323 -11.19 8.44 2.18
C LEU A 323 -10.61 7.04 2.41
N ASP A 324 -11.06 6.08 1.60
CA ASP A 324 -10.55 4.71 1.54
C ASP A 324 -9.25 4.61 0.73
N CYS A 325 -8.30 5.50 1.03
CA CYS A 325 -7.02 5.52 0.36
C CYS A 325 -6.18 4.28 0.73
N GLU A 326 -5.40 3.75 -0.22
CA GLU A 326 -4.39 2.75 0.09
C GLU A 326 -3.37 3.35 1.06
N THR A 327 -3.27 2.78 2.25
CA THR A 327 -2.26 3.19 3.21
C THR A 327 -0.92 2.63 2.75
N ASP A 328 0.01 3.50 2.31
CA ASP A 328 1.40 3.13 1.98
C ASP A 328 2.23 2.72 3.23
N GLY A 329 1.63 1.96 4.16
CA GLY A 329 2.20 1.53 5.44
C GLY A 329 2.11 2.55 6.58
N GLY A 330 1.33 3.63 6.41
CA GLY A 330 0.98 4.61 7.47
C GLY A 330 -0.44 4.41 8.03
N SER A 331 -0.84 5.18 9.05
CA SER A 331 -2.24 5.16 9.51
C SER A 331 -3.14 5.94 8.54
N LYS A 332 -4.42 5.54 8.42
CA LYS A 332 -5.40 6.26 7.59
C LYS A 332 -5.41 7.76 7.91
N LEU A 333 -5.39 8.11 9.20
CA LEU A 333 -5.40 9.51 9.65
C LEU A 333 -4.17 10.31 9.18
N MET A 334 -2.98 9.72 9.16
CA MET A 334 -1.78 10.39 8.62
C MET A 334 -1.93 10.70 7.13
N GLN A 335 -2.58 9.80 6.38
CA GLN A 335 -2.85 10.01 4.96
C GLN A 335 -3.87 11.12 4.72
N LEU A 336 -4.89 11.22 5.57
CA LEU A 336 -5.82 12.36 5.57
C LEU A 336 -5.09 13.68 5.83
N GLY A 337 -4.17 13.68 6.81
CA GLY A 337 -3.34 14.83 7.12
C GLY A 337 -2.52 15.32 5.92
N LYS A 338 -1.99 14.41 5.08
CA LYS A 338 -1.27 14.79 3.86
C LYS A 338 -2.11 15.60 2.87
N PHE A 339 -3.42 15.35 2.82
CA PHE A 339 -4.34 16.07 1.94
C PHE A 339 -4.98 17.29 2.61
N GLY A 340 -4.63 17.56 3.87
CA GLY A 340 -5.21 18.66 4.66
C GLY A 340 -6.57 18.34 5.28
N PHE A 341 -6.93 17.06 5.43
CA PHE A 341 -8.17 16.61 6.06
C PHE A 341 -7.97 16.15 7.53
N GLN A 342 -6.97 16.70 8.21
CA GLN A 342 -6.77 16.54 9.65
C GLN A 342 -7.14 17.84 10.37
N PHE A 343 -8.14 17.78 11.23
CA PHE A 343 -8.78 18.94 11.87
C PHE A 343 -8.60 18.98 13.38
N ILE A 344 -7.96 17.96 13.95
CA ILE A 344 -7.67 17.90 15.37
C ILE A 344 -6.20 18.16 15.61
N ASP A 345 -5.93 19.10 16.50
CA ASP A 345 -4.60 19.46 16.96
C ASP A 345 -4.05 18.44 17.97
N SER A 346 -2.77 18.56 18.30
CA SER A 346 -2.09 17.66 19.26
C SER A 346 -2.76 17.59 20.63
N ASN A 347 -3.53 18.61 21.00
CA ASN A 347 -4.23 18.72 22.28
C ASN A 347 -5.67 18.18 22.24
N GLY A 348 -6.12 17.62 21.10
CA GLY A 348 -7.47 17.07 20.95
C GLY A 348 -8.57 18.10 20.63
N THR A 349 -8.20 19.38 20.46
CA THR A 349 -9.13 20.47 20.13
C THR A 349 -9.44 20.49 18.63
N CYS A 350 -10.69 20.83 18.30
CA CYS A 350 -11.14 20.99 16.92
C CYS A 350 -10.70 22.34 16.34
N ASP A 351 -9.97 22.31 15.23
CA ASP A 351 -9.60 23.48 14.45
C ASP A 351 -10.65 23.74 13.37
N HIS A 352 -11.65 24.55 13.72
CA HIS A 352 -12.74 24.92 12.81
C HIS A 352 -12.27 25.72 11.60
N GLU A 353 -11.14 26.42 11.70
CA GLU A 353 -10.60 27.20 10.59
C GLU A 353 -9.96 26.29 9.53
N LYS A 354 -9.24 25.24 9.95
CA LYS A 354 -8.80 24.17 9.04
C LYS A 354 -9.97 23.49 8.33
N VAL A 355 -11.08 23.23 9.02
CA VAL A 355 -12.30 22.66 8.40
C VAL A 355 -12.84 23.59 7.32
N ARG A 356 -12.99 24.89 7.63
CA ARG A 356 -13.46 25.90 6.66
C ARG A 356 -12.56 25.96 5.43
N LEU A 357 -11.24 26.07 5.64
CA LEU A 357 -10.25 26.12 4.56
C LEU A 357 -10.28 24.85 3.70
N ALA A 358 -10.42 23.67 4.32
CA ALA A 358 -10.52 22.40 3.58
C ALA A 358 -11.78 22.36 2.69
N ARG A 359 -12.93 22.85 3.18
CA ARG A 359 -14.15 22.96 2.37
C ARG A 359 -13.99 23.93 1.21
N GLU A 360 -13.41 25.10 1.45
CA GLU A 360 -13.15 26.10 0.40
C GLU A 360 -12.20 25.57 -0.68
N ARG A 361 -11.13 24.87 -0.27
CA ARG A 361 -10.20 24.22 -1.21
C ARG A 361 -10.88 23.15 -2.04
N MET A 362 -11.76 22.36 -1.44
CA MET A 362 -12.54 21.35 -2.13
C MET A 362 -13.55 21.98 -3.09
N GLU A 363 -14.27 23.03 -2.67
CA GLU A 363 -15.19 23.78 -3.53
C GLU A 363 -14.49 24.35 -4.76
N ALA A 364 -13.25 24.85 -4.58
CA ALA A 364 -12.44 25.41 -5.65
C ALA A 364 -11.78 24.35 -6.56
N GLY A 365 -11.88 23.06 -6.24
CA GLY A 365 -11.18 21.99 -6.98
C GLY A 365 -9.65 22.10 -6.91
N LYS A 366 -9.12 22.58 -5.79
CA LYS A 366 -7.68 22.84 -5.56
C LYS A 366 -7.09 21.96 -4.45
N ILE A 367 -7.56 20.72 -4.33
CA ILE A 367 -6.92 19.77 -3.42
C ILE A 367 -5.59 19.36 -4.05
N GLU A 368 -4.51 19.80 -3.42
CA GLU A 368 -3.16 19.45 -3.85
C GLU A 368 -2.89 18.00 -3.49
N VAL A 369 -3.06 17.14 -4.49
CA VAL A 369 -2.68 15.75 -4.39
C VAL A 369 -1.26 15.63 -4.92
N ARG A 370 -0.31 15.24 -4.07
CA ARG A 370 0.99 14.74 -4.55
C ARG A 370 0.71 13.48 -5.38
N ARG A 371 0.60 13.64 -6.70
CA ARG A 371 0.34 12.54 -7.63
C ARG A 371 1.52 11.58 -7.62
N THR A 372 1.42 10.52 -6.82
CA THR A 372 2.12 9.26 -7.07
C THR A 372 1.30 8.30 -7.94
N PHE A 373 0.32 8.77 -8.74
CA PHE A 373 -0.24 7.97 -9.84
C PHE A 373 -0.65 8.84 -11.05
N PRO A 374 -0.51 8.33 -12.28
CA PRO A 374 -0.62 9.09 -13.52
C PRO A 374 -2.07 9.24 -13.99
N SER A 375 -2.40 10.42 -14.51
CA SER A 375 -3.56 10.63 -15.37
C SER A 375 -3.40 9.79 -16.63
N LYS A 376 -4.40 8.96 -16.96
CA LYS A 376 -4.46 8.18 -18.20
C LYS A 376 -4.90 9.07 -19.36
N SER A 377 -4.02 9.28 -20.33
CA SER A 377 -4.40 9.10 -21.73
C SER A 377 -4.41 7.60 -22.03
N ALA A 378 -5.39 7.15 -22.80
CA ALA A 378 -5.58 5.75 -23.17
C ALA A 378 -4.27 5.12 -23.73
N GLY A 379 -3.88 3.95 -23.19
CA GLY A 379 -2.99 3.04 -23.91
C GLY A 379 -1.59 2.73 -23.36
N SER A 380 -1.30 2.79 -22.05
CA SER A 380 -0.22 2.02 -21.40
C SER A 380 -0.25 2.24 -19.88
N GLU A 381 -0.01 1.20 -19.07
CA GLU A 381 0.24 1.41 -17.62
C GLU A 381 1.58 2.14 -17.44
N ASN A 382 1.55 3.47 -17.24
CA ASN A 382 2.77 4.23 -16.97
C ASN A 382 3.24 3.96 -15.53
N LEU A 383 4.28 3.13 -15.44
CA LEU A 383 4.86 2.67 -14.20
C LEU A 383 6.03 3.59 -13.81
N SER A 384 5.94 4.27 -12.67
CA SER A 384 6.97 5.19 -12.17
C SER A 384 7.46 4.80 -10.77
N ARG A 385 8.74 4.99 -10.48
CA ARG A 385 9.37 4.76 -9.16
C ARG A 385 10.39 5.86 -8.86
N PRO A 386 10.54 6.27 -7.58
CA PRO A 386 11.62 7.17 -7.19
C PRO A 386 12.96 6.44 -7.24
N TYR A 387 13.98 7.17 -7.67
CA TYR A 387 15.36 6.71 -7.66
C TYR A 387 16.26 7.89 -7.31
N THR A 388 17.28 7.63 -6.49
CA THR A 388 18.23 8.65 -6.07
C THR A 388 19.45 8.60 -7.00
N PRO A 389 19.75 9.69 -7.74
CA PRO A 389 20.96 9.75 -8.53
C PRO A 389 22.21 9.78 -7.65
N THR A 390 23.21 8.98 -8.01
CA THR A 390 24.51 8.94 -7.33
C THR A 390 25.51 9.90 -7.96
N ALA A 391 25.39 10.16 -9.26
CA ALA A 391 26.15 11.19 -9.96
C ALA A 391 25.20 12.04 -10.81
N ILE A 392 25.46 13.35 -10.91
CA ILE A 392 24.69 14.30 -11.72
C ILE A 392 25.69 15.31 -12.29
N ASP A 393 25.72 15.45 -13.61
CA ASP A 393 26.39 16.53 -14.32
C ASP A 393 25.36 17.33 -15.17
N SER A 394 25.82 18.34 -15.91
CA SER A 394 24.95 19.21 -16.72
C SER A 394 24.13 18.50 -17.81
N LYS A 395 24.48 17.26 -18.19
CA LYS A 395 23.92 16.49 -19.31
C LYS A 395 23.62 15.02 -18.97
N HIS A 396 24.19 14.46 -17.90
CA HIS A 396 24.04 13.07 -17.51
C HIS A 396 23.77 12.92 -16.01
N PHE A 397 23.15 11.81 -15.64
CA PHE A 397 23.04 11.38 -14.26
C PHE A 397 23.09 9.85 -14.19
N GLU A 398 23.55 9.32 -13.06
CA GLU A 398 23.68 7.89 -12.82
C GLU A 398 22.77 7.43 -11.70
N ILE A 399 22.15 6.26 -11.88
CA ILE A 399 21.20 5.70 -10.92
C ILE A 399 21.45 4.20 -10.72
N PRO A 400 21.70 3.75 -9.48
CA PRO A 400 21.74 2.33 -9.18
C PRO A 400 20.31 1.76 -9.11
N ILE A 401 20.01 0.77 -9.96
CA ILE A 401 18.72 0.05 -9.96
C ILE A 401 18.96 -1.43 -9.68
N LYS A 402 18.49 -1.91 -8.52
CA LYS A 402 18.44 -3.36 -8.25
C LYS A 402 17.30 -4.00 -9.04
N ILE A 403 17.62 -5.02 -9.82
CA ILE A 403 16.64 -5.75 -10.63
C ILE A 403 15.98 -6.85 -9.80
N TYR A 404 14.66 -6.74 -9.62
CA TYR A 404 13.82 -7.78 -9.02
C TYR A 404 13.10 -8.56 -10.11
N ASP A 405 13.12 -9.90 -10.06
CA ASP A 405 12.51 -10.75 -11.09
C ASP A 405 10.97 -10.67 -11.10
N ASP A 406 10.34 -10.29 -9.98
CA ASP A 406 8.91 -10.06 -9.83
C ASP A 406 8.51 -8.58 -9.91
N GLY A 407 9.47 -7.66 -9.89
CA GLY A 407 9.23 -6.22 -9.92
C GLY A 407 8.69 -5.76 -11.28
N LYS A 408 7.53 -5.07 -11.26
CA LYS A 408 6.87 -4.58 -12.48
C LYS A 408 7.78 -3.67 -13.32
N LEU A 409 8.57 -2.80 -12.67
CA LEU A 409 9.40 -1.80 -13.36
C LEU A 409 10.76 -2.37 -13.73
N THR A 410 11.33 -3.15 -12.82
CA THR A 410 12.62 -3.81 -13.05
C THR A 410 12.57 -4.81 -14.20
N LYS A 411 11.41 -5.43 -14.47
CA LYS A 411 11.18 -6.21 -15.71
C LYS A 411 11.33 -5.37 -16.98
N TYR A 412 10.91 -4.10 -16.95
CA TYR A 412 11.04 -3.17 -18.07
C TYR A 412 12.46 -2.62 -18.18
N VAL A 413 13.06 -2.21 -17.04
CA VAL A 413 14.47 -1.76 -16.96
C VAL A 413 15.43 -2.82 -17.48
N LYS A 414 15.19 -4.11 -17.18
CA LYS A 414 16.01 -5.24 -17.66
C LYS A 414 16.02 -5.37 -19.19
N GLN A 415 15.07 -4.75 -19.90
CA GLN A 415 14.98 -4.79 -21.36
C GLN A 415 15.65 -3.58 -22.03
N TRP A 416 16.05 -2.56 -21.27
CA TRP A 416 16.66 -1.35 -21.80
C TRP A 416 17.99 -1.63 -22.50
N LYS A 417 18.20 -0.90 -23.59
CA LYS A 417 19.44 -0.89 -24.36
C LYS A 417 19.96 0.53 -24.48
N ILE A 418 21.26 0.64 -24.72
CA ILE A 418 21.89 1.93 -25.01
C ILE A 418 21.19 2.56 -26.22
N GLY A 419 20.71 3.80 -26.04
CA GLY A 419 19.95 4.54 -27.05
C GLY A 419 18.42 4.54 -26.83
N ASP A 420 17.90 3.71 -25.92
CA ASP A 420 16.48 3.74 -25.58
C ASP A 420 16.09 5.04 -24.90
N LYS A 421 14.90 5.55 -25.24
CA LYS A 421 14.33 6.75 -24.61
C LYS A 421 13.49 6.32 -23.41
N VAL A 422 13.80 6.92 -22.26
CA VAL A 422 13.14 6.65 -20.99
C VAL A 422 12.68 7.96 -20.36
N GLU A 423 11.48 7.97 -19.80
CA GLU A 423 10.90 9.16 -19.19
C GLU A 423 11.38 9.30 -17.74
N TRP A 424 11.99 10.45 -17.43
CA TRP A 424 12.41 10.80 -16.08
C TRP A 424 11.65 12.06 -15.62
N ARG A 425 11.35 12.12 -14.32
CA ARG A 425 10.75 13.28 -13.66
C ARG A 425 11.57 13.64 -12.44
N GLY A 426 12.01 14.89 -12.37
CA GLY A 426 12.80 15.43 -11.26
C GLY A 426 13.62 16.66 -11.68
N PRO A 427 14.47 17.18 -10.80
CA PRO A 427 14.64 16.77 -9.39
C PRO A 427 13.41 17.13 -8.54
N TYR A 428 13.16 16.36 -7.49
CA TYR A 428 12.10 16.70 -6.52
C TYR A 428 12.60 17.80 -5.56
N PRO A 429 11.78 18.81 -5.23
CA PRO A 429 12.23 19.99 -4.47
C PRO A 429 12.49 19.74 -2.97
N GLU A 430 12.40 18.50 -2.47
CA GLU A 430 12.69 18.18 -1.07
C GLU A 430 14.21 18.12 -0.86
N SER A 431 14.82 19.23 -0.47
CA SER A 431 16.18 19.23 0.09
C SER A 431 16.12 18.61 1.49
N ILE A 432 16.40 17.31 1.60
CA ILE A 432 16.63 16.68 2.90
C ILE A 432 17.97 17.22 3.41
N ALA A 433 17.93 18.09 4.42
CA ALA A 433 19.15 18.45 5.15
C ALA A 433 19.74 17.16 5.71
N TRP A 434 20.90 16.74 5.20
CA TRP A 434 21.54 15.46 5.52
C TRP A 434 22.32 15.50 6.85
N MET A 435 22.45 16.69 7.43
CA MET A 435 23.11 16.93 8.70
C MET A 435 22.37 17.98 9.52
N LYS A 436 22.26 17.75 10.83
CA LYS A 436 21.71 18.75 11.76
C LYS A 436 22.80 19.74 12.15
N GLU A 437 22.42 21.02 12.24
CA GLU A 437 23.30 22.08 12.73
C GLU A 437 23.90 21.73 14.10
N GLY A 438 25.21 21.95 14.25
CA GLY A 438 25.97 21.62 15.46
C GLY A 438 26.33 20.15 15.62
N SER A 439 26.08 19.28 14.63
CA SER A 439 26.73 17.96 14.55
C SER A 439 28.12 18.08 13.94
N SER A 440 29.03 17.19 14.34
CA SER A 440 30.35 16.99 13.71
C SER A 440 30.62 15.52 13.40
N ASN A 441 29.62 14.66 13.62
CA ASN A 441 29.68 13.22 13.41
C ASN A 441 28.40 12.74 12.73
N LEU A 442 28.56 11.84 11.76
CA LEU A 442 27.49 11.31 10.94
C LEU A 442 27.50 9.78 10.98
N LEU A 443 26.41 9.18 11.46
CA LEU A 443 26.18 7.74 11.40
C LEU A 443 25.21 7.43 10.26
N LEU A 444 25.71 6.83 9.19
CA LEU A 444 24.95 6.46 8.01
C LEU A 444 24.63 4.96 8.05
N ILE A 445 23.34 4.60 7.97
CA ILE A 445 22.88 3.20 8.02
C ILE A 445 22.13 2.87 6.74
N ALA A 446 22.75 2.08 5.87
CA ALA A 446 22.21 1.72 4.56
C ALA A 446 21.80 0.26 4.48
N GLY A 447 20.67 -0.03 3.84
CA GLY A 447 20.26 -1.38 3.46
C GLY A 447 20.17 -1.54 1.94
N GLY A 448 20.99 -2.43 1.35
CA GLY A 448 20.92 -2.74 -0.09
C GLY A 448 21.11 -1.52 -1.00
N THR A 449 20.12 -1.17 -1.83
CA THR A 449 20.18 0.03 -2.69
C THR A 449 20.04 1.34 -1.93
N GLY A 450 19.68 1.29 -0.64
CA GLY A 450 19.59 2.47 0.23
C GLY A 450 20.91 3.20 0.44
N ILE A 451 22.04 2.67 -0.03
CA ILE A 451 23.33 3.38 -0.04
C ILE A 451 23.34 4.59 -1.00
N ALA A 452 22.48 4.61 -2.03
CA ALA A 452 22.48 5.64 -3.07
C ALA A 452 22.50 7.10 -2.57
N PRO A 453 21.62 7.54 -1.64
CA PRO A 453 21.70 8.91 -1.10
C PRO A 453 23.00 9.20 -0.37
N PHE A 454 23.62 8.20 0.25
CA PHE A 454 24.83 8.39 1.04
C PHE A 454 26.07 8.56 0.17
N VAL A 455 26.07 8.08 -1.06
CA VAL A 455 27.18 8.31 -2.01
C VAL A 455 27.46 9.80 -2.16
N ARG A 456 26.41 10.58 -2.48
CA ARG A 456 26.54 12.03 -2.65
C ARG A 456 26.93 12.74 -1.36
N ILE A 457 26.36 12.32 -0.23
CA ILE A 457 26.64 12.94 1.07
C ILE A 457 28.09 12.71 1.49
N VAL A 458 28.61 11.50 1.29
CA VAL A 458 29.99 11.19 1.63
C VAL A 458 30.93 11.94 0.70
N ASP A 459 30.69 11.93 -0.61
CA ASP A 459 31.52 12.67 -1.57
C ASP A 459 31.53 14.17 -1.26
N GLU A 460 30.36 14.78 -0.99
CA GLU A 460 30.26 16.20 -0.61
C GLU A 460 31.06 16.54 0.66
N VAL A 461 31.09 15.64 1.65
CA VAL A 461 31.91 15.83 2.85
C VAL A 461 33.41 15.66 2.53
N LEU A 462 33.79 14.66 1.74
CA LEU A 462 35.19 14.36 1.44
C LEU A 462 35.83 15.34 0.45
N GLU A 463 35.03 16.01 -0.39
CA GLU A 463 35.49 17.08 -1.29
C GLU A 463 35.80 18.39 -0.56
N ASP A 464 35.29 18.59 0.66
CA ASP A 464 35.61 19.74 1.50
C ASP A 464 36.85 19.47 2.36
N ASP A 465 38.02 19.88 1.86
CA ASP A 465 39.31 19.79 2.56
C ASP A 465 39.31 20.45 3.96
N GLY A 466 38.36 21.37 4.22
CA GLY A 466 38.21 22.07 5.50
C GLY A 466 37.30 21.35 6.51
N THR A 467 36.70 20.22 6.14
CA THR A 467 35.71 19.55 6.97
C THR A 467 36.32 18.91 8.23
N GLU A 468 35.66 19.08 9.37
CA GLU A 468 35.95 18.32 10.59
C GLU A 468 34.94 17.16 10.80
N ILE A 469 34.03 16.96 9.84
CA ILE A 469 32.96 15.97 9.93
C ILE A 469 33.56 14.57 9.86
N ARG A 470 33.17 13.70 10.80
CA ARG A 470 33.51 12.27 10.78
C ARG A 470 32.31 11.42 10.42
N ILE A 471 32.52 10.43 9.56
CA ILE A 471 31.48 9.54 9.06
C ILE A 471 31.71 8.10 9.54
N ARG A 472 30.64 7.46 10.00
CA ARG A 472 30.56 6.02 10.19
C ARG A 472 29.47 5.49 9.27
N LEU A 473 29.83 4.67 8.29
CA LEU A 473 28.88 4.03 7.38
C LEU A 473 28.71 2.56 7.76
N LEU A 474 27.52 2.20 8.24
CA LEU A 474 27.08 0.82 8.39
C LEU A 474 26.28 0.42 7.15
N TYR A 475 26.83 -0.47 6.33
CA TYR A 475 26.18 -0.95 5.12
C TYR A 475 25.74 -2.41 5.24
N CYS A 476 24.43 -2.62 5.28
CA CYS A 476 23.81 -3.93 5.44
C CYS A 476 23.46 -4.58 4.09
N VAL A 477 24.07 -5.74 3.82
CA VAL A 477 23.86 -6.52 2.59
C VAL A 477 23.62 -8.00 2.90
N ARG A 478 23.07 -8.75 1.93
CA ARG A 478 22.80 -10.19 2.11
C ARG A 478 24.03 -11.06 1.89
N SER A 479 24.90 -10.67 0.96
CA SER A 479 26.15 -11.32 0.59
C SER A 479 27.16 -10.26 0.17
N CYS A 480 28.46 -10.58 0.22
CA CYS A 480 29.50 -9.67 -0.29
C CYS A 480 29.32 -9.32 -1.77
N LYS A 481 28.67 -10.19 -2.57
CA LYS A 481 28.35 -9.92 -3.98
C LYS A 481 27.27 -8.85 -4.18
N ASP A 482 26.50 -8.52 -3.14
CA ASP A 482 25.48 -7.48 -3.17
C ASP A 482 26.04 -6.10 -2.80
N ILE A 483 27.35 -5.98 -2.53
CA ILE A 483 27.98 -4.70 -2.21
C ILE A 483 28.01 -3.84 -3.48
N LEU A 484 27.29 -2.72 -3.43
CA LEU A 484 27.34 -1.70 -4.47
C LEU A 484 28.47 -0.71 -4.17
N PHE A 485 29.08 -0.16 -5.21
CA PHE A 485 30.13 0.86 -5.11
C PHE A 485 31.37 0.39 -4.32
N GLU A 486 31.76 -0.88 -4.44
CA GLU A 486 32.88 -1.45 -3.66
C GLU A 486 34.18 -0.66 -3.82
N GLU A 487 34.55 -0.26 -5.04
CA GLU A 487 35.76 0.53 -5.30
C GLU A 487 35.72 1.90 -4.60
N GLN A 488 34.58 2.59 -4.68
CA GLN A 488 34.39 3.88 -4.02
C GLN A 488 34.39 3.76 -2.50
N LEU A 489 33.78 2.69 -1.96
CA LEU A 489 33.83 2.38 -0.53
C LEU A 489 35.28 2.13 -0.05
N VAL A 490 36.10 1.45 -0.86
CA VAL A 490 37.53 1.24 -0.57
C VAL A 490 38.29 2.57 -0.58
N GLU A 491 38.03 3.44 -1.55
CA GLU A 491 38.63 4.77 -1.64
C GLU A 491 38.27 5.62 -0.42
N TRP A 492 36.98 5.72 -0.08
CA TRP A 492 36.54 6.41 1.12
C TRP A 492 37.21 5.87 2.37
N SER A 493 37.29 4.55 2.53
CA SER A 493 37.92 3.92 3.71
C SER A 493 39.42 4.22 3.85
N SER A 494 40.04 4.82 2.84
CA SER A 494 41.43 5.30 2.90
C SER A 494 41.56 6.72 3.46
N GLN A 495 40.45 7.44 3.60
CA GLN A 495 40.40 8.79 4.17
C GLN A 495 40.33 8.75 5.70
N TRP A 496 40.89 9.77 6.36
CA TRP A 496 41.05 9.79 7.82
C TRP A 496 39.73 9.98 8.60
N ASN A 497 38.71 10.52 7.95
CA ASN A 497 37.45 10.96 8.56
C ASN A 497 36.25 10.05 8.25
N ILE A 498 36.43 8.89 7.61
CA ILE A 498 35.35 7.93 7.39
C ILE A 498 35.77 6.50 7.74
N SER A 499 34.84 5.72 8.27
CA SER A 499 35.01 4.27 8.43
C SER A 499 33.77 3.51 7.96
N VAL A 500 33.99 2.38 7.31
CA VAL A 500 32.94 1.56 6.68
C VAL A 500 32.86 0.21 7.38
N ALA A 501 31.66 -0.17 7.79
CA ALA A 501 31.32 -1.46 8.36
C ALA A 501 30.28 -2.19 7.50
N ILE A 502 30.53 -3.44 7.15
CA ILE A 502 29.63 -4.28 6.35
C ILE A 502 28.90 -5.25 7.28
N CYS A 503 27.56 -5.16 7.28
CA CYS A 503 26.70 -5.96 8.15
C CYS A 503 25.89 -7.00 7.37
N GLY A 504 25.88 -8.25 7.85
CA GLY A 504 25.08 -9.32 7.26
C GLY A 504 25.24 -10.64 8.01
N SER A 505 24.16 -11.41 8.13
CA SER A 505 24.15 -12.70 8.85
C SER A 505 24.81 -13.86 8.10
N ALA A 506 25.19 -13.67 6.83
CA ALA A 506 25.76 -14.69 5.96
C ALA A 506 26.68 -14.06 4.88
N LEU A 507 27.67 -13.28 5.31
CA LEU A 507 28.65 -12.66 4.42
C LEU A 507 29.61 -13.71 3.85
N GLU A 508 29.18 -14.40 2.80
CA GLU A 508 30.01 -15.32 2.03
C GLU A 508 30.92 -14.56 1.07
N GLY A 509 32.25 -14.71 1.23
CA GLY A 509 33.26 -14.07 0.37
C GLY A 509 34.35 -13.34 1.17
N LYS A 510 35.40 -12.91 0.47
CA LYS A 510 36.47 -12.07 1.03
C LYS A 510 36.06 -10.61 0.89
N LEU A 511 36.03 -9.87 2.00
CA LEU A 511 35.88 -8.42 2.00
C LEU A 511 37.25 -7.75 1.84
N PRO A 512 37.33 -6.56 1.22
CA PRO A 512 38.50 -5.70 1.33
C PRO A 512 38.91 -5.49 2.79
N TYR A 513 40.22 -5.44 3.04
CA TYR A 513 40.79 -5.36 4.39
C TYR A 513 40.42 -4.06 5.14
N LEU A 514 40.01 -3.03 4.42
CA LEU A 514 39.62 -1.73 4.96
C LEU A 514 38.20 -1.72 5.55
N PHE A 515 37.40 -2.75 5.28
CA PHE A 515 36.04 -2.83 5.78
C PHE A 515 35.98 -3.56 7.11
N GLU A 516 35.29 -2.97 8.09
CA GLU A 516 34.94 -3.68 9.31
C GLU A 516 33.84 -4.71 9.01
N ARG A 517 34.04 -5.94 9.47
CA ARG A 517 33.11 -7.04 9.21
C ARG A 517 32.19 -7.26 10.41
N VAL A 518 30.89 -7.13 10.19
CA VAL A 518 29.83 -7.36 11.19
C VAL A 518 28.99 -8.56 10.74
N ASP A 519 29.39 -9.77 11.13
CA ASP A 519 28.71 -11.05 10.80
C ASP A 519 27.41 -11.28 11.62
N LYS A 520 26.67 -10.21 11.88
CA LYS A 520 25.39 -10.24 12.58
C LYS A 520 24.34 -9.57 11.70
N ARG A 521 23.08 -9.98 11.88
CA ARG A 521 21.96 -9.23 11.32
C ARG A 521 21.89 -7.88 12.06
N PHE A 522 21.48 -6.82 11.37
CA PHE A 522 21.22 -5.54 12.01
C PHE A 522 20.17 -5.68 13.13
N ASP A 523 20.58 -5.32 14.33
CA ASP A 523 19.78 -5.33 15.55
C ASP A 523 20.25 -4.22 16.51
N GLU A 524 19.70 -4.22 17.74
CA GLU A 524 19.99 -3.18 18.74
C GLU A 524 21.45 -3.20 19.20
N GLU A 525 22.06 -4.38 19.33
CA GLU A 525 23.46 -4.53 19.76
C GLU A 525 24.39 -3.93 18.70
N VAL A 526 24.21 -4.32 17.43
CA VAL A 526 24.97 -3.77 16.31
C VAL A 526 24.80 -2.25 16.23
N PHE A 527 23.58 -1.73 16.36
CA PHE A 527 23.37 -0.29 16.34
C PHE A 527 24.17 0.43 17.44
N LEU A 528 24.10 -0.07 18.67
CA LEU A 528 24.79 0.54 19.82
C LEU A 528 26.31 0.51 19.68
N GLU A 529 26.88 -0.59 19.15
CA GLU A 529 28.32 -0.69 18.86
C GLU A 529 28.76 0.38 17.85
N GLN A 530 28.02 0.51 16.74
CA GLN A 530 28.34 1.47 15.68
C GLN A 530 28.13 2.92 16.15
N PHE A 531 27.10 3.16 16.95
CA PHE A 531 26.85 4.46 17.57
C PHE A 531 27.92 4.84 18.60
N ALA A 532 28.38 3.89 19.42
CA ALA A 532 29.45 4.11 20.38
C ALA A 532 30.79 4.44 19.68
N ALA A 533 31.09 3.75 18.58
CA ALA A 533 32.31 3.96 17.80
C ALA A 533 32.46 5.40 17.28
N ILE A 534 31.34 6.06 16.92
CA ILE A 534 31.36 7.42 16.37
C ILE A 534 31.05 8.51 17.41
N SER A 535 30.24 8.22 18.44
CA SER A 535 29.77 9.23 19.40
C SER A 535 30.80 9.65 20.44
N LYS A 536 31.83 8.82 20.71
CA LYS A 536 32.90 9.10 21.72
C LYS A 536 32.36 9.71 23.03
N ALA A 537 31.24 9.18 23.54
CA ALA A 537 30.54 9.63 24.76
C ALA A 537 29.86 11.02 24.71
N LYS A 538 29.60 11.59 23.52
CA LYS A 538 28.77 12.81 23.34
C LYS A 538 27.63 12.58 22.33
N PRO A 539 26.46 12.06 22.77
CA PRO A 539 25.34 11.75 21.87
C PRO A 539 24.80 12.95 21.08
N GLY A 540 24.81 14.15 21.69
CA GLY A 540 24.28 15.39 21.10
C GLY A 540 25.06 15.92 19.88
N ASN A 541 26.18 15.31 19.52
CA ASN A 541 27.02 15.71 18.39
C ASN A 541 26.88 14.80 17.15
N VAL A 542 26.03 13.77 17.22
CA VAL A 542 25.85 12.78 16.14
C VAL A 542 24.53 13.01 15.43
N THR A 543 24.57 13.07 14.10
CA THR A 543 23.38 12.91 13.25
C THR A 543 23.32 11.47 12.77
N VAL A 544 22.16 10.82 12.90
CA VAL A 544 21.93 9.44 12.45
C VAL A 544 21.03 9.45 11.24
N SER A 545 21.51 8.92 10.12
CA SER A 545 20.77 8.86 8.86
C SER A 545 20.52 7.41 8.46
N VAL A 546 19.30 7.10 8.01
CA VAL A 546 18.93 5.74 7.58
C VAL A 546 18.24 5.76 6.22
N CYS A 547 18.57 4.78 5.39
CA CYS A 547 17.93 4.50 4.11
C CYS A 547 17.93 3.00 3.84
N GLY A 548 16.75 2.39 3.69
CA GLY A 548 16.67 0.94 3.46
C GLY A 548 15.25 0.41 3.58
N SER A 549 15.11 -0.83 4.06
CA SER A 549 13.76 -1.39 4.26
C SER A 549 12.99 -0.62 5.35
N LYS A 550 11.67 -0.51 5.21
CA LYS A 550 10.80 0.12 6.23
C LYS A 550 10.98 -0.47 7.64
N THR A 551 11.36 -1.74 7.74
CA THR A 551 11.67 -2.39 9.04
C THR A 551 12.95 -1.81 9.64
N MET A 552 14.03 -1.74 8.85
CA MET A 552 15.31 -1.16 9.27
C MET A 552 15.18 0.31 9.67
N GLU A 553 14.42 1.11 8.92
CA GLU A 553 14.15 2.51 9.29
C GLU A 553 13.48 2.64 10.65
N LYS A 554 12.47 1.79 10.93
CA LYS A 554 11.79 1.77 12.23
C LYS A 554 12.72 1.34 13.35
N ASP A 555 13.53 0.31 13.10
CA ASP A 555 14.48 -0.22 14.07
C ASP A 555 15.55 0.84 14.42
N VAL A 556 16.12 1.53 13.44
CA VAL A 556 17.08 2.63 13.68
C VAL A 556 16.45 3.74 14.52
N VAL A 557 15.23 4.17 14.21
CA VAL A 557 14.54 5.22 14.99
C VAL A 557 14.34 4.78 16.44
N ASN A 558 13.93 3.52 16.66
CA ASN A 558 13.73 2.96 17.99
C ASN A 558 15.05 2.88 18.77
N PHE A 559 16.11 2.35 18.16
CA PHE A 559 17.40 2.18 18.82
C PHE A 559 18.09 3.51 19.09
N ALA A 560 18.01 4.47 18.17
CA ALA A 560 18.51 5.83 18.37
C ALA A 560 17.81 6.52 19.54
N THR A 561 16.49 6.38 19.65
CA THR A 561 15.72 6.94 20.77
C THR A 561 16.15 6.32 22.10
N LYS A 562 16.35 4.99 22.16
CA LYS A 562 16.85 4.31 23.35
C LYS A 562 18.28 4.73 23.73
N ALA A 563 19.12 5.03 22.73
CA ALA A 563 20.48 5.52 22.92
C ALA A 563 20.55 7.01 23.33
N GLY A 564 19.40 7.69 23.50
CA GLY A 564 19.33 9.08 23.91
C GLY A 564 19.56 10.09 22.78
N VAL A 565 19.43 9.68 21.51
CA VAL A 565 19.51 10.58 20.36
C VAL A 565 18.17 11.31 20.20
N GLU A 566 18.23 12.65 20.11
CA GLU A 566 17.04 13.46 19.84
C GLU A 566 16.41 13.09 18.50
N SER A 567 15.09 12.99 18.44
CA SER A 567 14.38 12.61 17.21
C SER A 567 14.64 13.57 16.03
N SER A 568 14.99 14.83 16.31
CA SER A 568 15.36 15.84 15.31
C SER A 568 16.72 15.57 14.63
N ARG A 569 17.55 14.68 15.20
CA ARG A 569 18.86 14.27 14.69
C ARG A 569 18.83 12.92 13.97
N VAL A 570 17.65 12.31 13.85
CA VAL A 570 17.43 11.07 13.10
C VAL A 570 16.79 11.39 11.75
N ILE A 571 17.57 11.32 10.69
CA ILE A 571 17.15 11.65 9.32
C ILE A 571 16.80 10.37 8.56
N ARG A 572 15.65 10.39 7.88
CA ARG A 572 15.16 9.27 7.08
C ARG A 572 15.17 9.65 5.62
N PHE A 573 15.92 8.89 4.83
CA PHE A 573 15.87 9.01 3.38
C PHE A 573 14.86 8.00 2.84
N PRO A 574 14.02 8.38 1.85
CA PRO A 574 13.08 7.46 1.25
C PRO A 574 13.82 6.36 0.48
N GLY A 575 13.63 5.10 0.91
CA GLY A 575 14.18 3.89 0.29
C GLY A 575 13.29 3.19 -0.73
#